data_AF-Q2UK98-F1
#
_entry.id   AF-Q2UK98-F1
#
_cell.length_a   1.000
_cell.length_b   1.000
_cell.length_c   1.000
_cell.angle_alpha   90.00
_cell.angle_beta   90.00
_cell.angle_gamma   90.00
#
_symmetry.space_group_name_H-M   'P 1'
#
loop_
_entity.id
_entity.type
_entity.pdbx_description
1 polymer ?
#
loop_
_entity_poly.entity_id
_entity_poly.type
_entity_poly.pdbx_seq_one_letter_code
_entity_poly.pdbx_strand_id
1 'polypeptide(L)'
;MRGLRLRTLQIPMSDMWAFENDTDPHALGSSPQLKELFDRYPALRDQLRDIYKATLEEEWVETQVHGGRRPFGRGKGAPRSRGPWTREKGFNRGLGKVRKLREMCEEGSEVGKNAEGYMRFVALVNGERFPQEST
;
A
#
# COMPACT_ATOMS: atom_id res chain seq x y z
N MET A 1 28.67 -33.27 2.49
CA MET A 1 28.66 -31.90 1.95
C MET A 1 27.25 -31.31 2.12
N ARG A 2 27.05 -30.46 3.13
CA ARG A 2 25.88 -29.57 3.27
C ARG A 2 26.32 -28.25 2.60
N GLY A 3 25.58 -27.52 1.79
CA GLY A 3 24.16 -27.23 1.73
C GLY A 3 24.07 -25.72 1.44
N LEU A 4 23.02 -25.24 0.79
CA LEU A 4 22.46 -23.88 0.90
C LEU A 4 21.20 -23.83 0.02
N ARG A 5 20.06 -24.11 0.67
CA ARG A 5 18.75 -23.73 0.13
C ARG A 5 18.55 -22.26 0.44
N LEU A 6 18.25 -21.47 -0.59
CA LEU A 6 17.79 -20.10 -0.47
C LEU A 6 16.55 -20.09 0.44
N ARG A 7 16.66 -19.43 1.59
CA ARG A 7 15.54 -19.24 2.52
C ARG A 7 14.64 -18.16 1.92
N THR A 8 13.51 -18.60 1.39
CA THR A 8 12.30 -17.79 1.23
C THR A 8 12.01 -17.13 2.58
N LEU A 9 11.95 -15.80 2.63
CA LEU A 9 11.45 -15.06 3.77
C LEU A 9 9.93 -15.29 3.83
N GLN A 10 9.54 -16.42 4.43
CA GLN A 10 8.16 -16.69 4.79
C GLN A 10 7.86 -15.88 6.05
N ILE A 11 7.32 -14.68 5.89
CA ILE A 11 6.73 -13.94 7.00
C ILE A 11 5.43 -14.68 7.38
N PRO A 12 5.30 -15.24 8.60
CA PRO A 12 4.13 -16.00 8.97
C PRO A 12 2.91 -15.09 9.12
N MET A 13 1.79 -15.48 8.50
CA MET A 13 0.51 -14.74 8.44
C MET A 13 -0.12 -14.47 9.82
N SER A 14 0.40 -15.10 10.88
CA SER A 14 0.03 -14.84 12.28
C SER A 14 0.58 -13.52 12.83
N ASP A 15 1.63 -12.96 12.23
CA ASP A 15 2.20 -11.66 12.63
C ASP A 15 1.48 -10.48 11.96
N MET A 16 0.55 -10.74 11.02
CA MET A 16 -0.24 -9.70 10.36
C MET A 16 -1.25 -8.99 11.29
N TRP A 17 -1.44 -9.48 12.52
CA TRP A 17 -2.29 -8.86 13.53
C TRP A 17 -1.52 -8.12 14.63
N ALA A 18 -0.19 -8.05 14.53
CA ALA A 18 0.68 -7.27 15.41
C ALA A 18 1.30 -6.06 14.67
N PHE A 19 0.58 -5.46 13.71
CA PHE A 19 0.84 -4.07 13.30
C PHE A 19 0.24 -3.10 14.34
N GLU A 20 0.59 -3.26 15.61
CA GLU A 20 0.64 -2.10 16.50
C GLU A 20 1.87 -1.30 16.09
N ASN A 21 1.78 -0.66 14.92
CA ASN A 21 2.68 0.41 14.55
C ASN A 21 2.35 1.56 15.50
N ASP A 22 2.99 1.58 16.67
CA ASP A 22 3.02 2.70 17.61
C ASP A 22 3.86 3.87 17.04
N THR A 23 3.78 4.06 15.73
CA THR A 23 4.42 5.15 15.03
C THR A 23 3.45 6.32 15.06
N ASP A 24 3.69 7.24 15.99
CA ASP A 24 2.97 8.51 16.04
C ASP A 24 3.08 9.23 14.68
N PRO A 25 1.95 9.44 13.97
CA PRO A 25 1.95 10.12 12.68
C PRO A 25 2.55 11.53 12.74
N HIS A 26 2.42 12.22 13.87
CA HIS A 26 2.99 13.55 14.07
C HIS A 26 4.52 13.49 14.15
N ALA A 27 5.06 12.60 14.98
CA ALA A 27 6.50 12.33 15.03
C ALA A 27 7.07 11.95 13.66
N LEU A 28 6.40 11.02 12.95
CA LEU A 28 6.81 10.60 11.60
C LEU A 28 6.83 11.77 10.61
N GLY A 29 5.79 12.62 10.62
CA GLY A 29 5.67 13.80 9.75
C GLY A 29 6.78 14.83 9.97
N SER A 30 7.32 14.91 11.18
CA SER A 30 8.47 15.76 11.54
C SER A 30 9.83 15.08 11.42
N SER A 31 9.86 13.78 11.08
CA SER A 31 11.10 13.00 11.09
C SER A 31 12.07 13.42 9.96
N PRO A 32 13.37 13.56 10.26
CA PRO A 32 14.37 13.86 9.22
C PRO A 32 14.47 12.72 8.19
N GLN A 33 14.25 11.47 8.62
CA GLN A 33 14.28 10.30 7.74
C GLN A 33 13.20 10.37 6.66
N LEU A 34 11.98 10.78 7.00
CA LEU A 34 10.91 10.94 6.02
C LEU A 34 11.21 12.10 5.05
N LYS A 35 11.80 13.19 5.55
CA LYS A 35 12.23 14.31 4.72
C LYS A 35 13.28 13.89 3.70
N GLU A 36 14.36 13.24 4.14
CA GLU A 36 15.41 12.72 3.27
C GLU A 36 14.86 11.73 2.24
N LEU A 37 13.88 10.91 2.63
CA LEU A 37 13.23 9.97 1.73
C LEU A 37 12.47 10.70 0.61
N PHE A 38 11.72 11.75 0.92
CA PHE A 38 11.04 12.55 -0.11
C PHE A 38 11.99 13.33 -1.00
N ASP A 39 13.12 13.79 -0.48
CA ASP A 39 14.14 14.47 -1.28
C ASP A 39 14.79 13.50 -2.29
N ARG A 40 15.00 12.23 -1.89
CA ARG A 40 15.55 11.18 -2.76
C ARG A 40 14.53 10.62 -3.76
N TYR A 41 13.27 10.52 -3.35
CA TYR A 41 12.18 9.92 -4.14
C TYR A 41 11.00 10.90 -4.24
N PRO A 42 11.08 11.96 -5.06
CA PRO A 42 10.02 12.97 -5.14
C PRO A 42 8.68 12.39 -5.61
N ALA A 43 8.70 11.38 -6.49
CA ALA A 43 7.50 10.68 -6.97
C ALA A 43 6.74 9.96 -5.85
N LEU A 44 7.42 9.55 -4.76
CA LEU A 44 6.78 8.92 -3.61
C LEU A 44 5.74 9.86 -2.98
N ARG A 45 6.03 11.17 -2.90
CA ARG A 45 5.10 12.15 -2.34
C ARG A 45 3.82 12.22 -3.18
N ASP A 46 3.96 12.22 -4.50
CA ASP A 46 2.80 12.22 -5.40
C ASP A 46 2.00 10.92 -5.28
N GLN A 47 2.66 9.76 -5.22
CA GLN A 47 2.01 8.46 -5.01
C GLN A 47 1.22 8.40 -3.70
N LEU A 48 1.81 8.83 -2.59
CA LEU A 48 1.13 8.88 -1.29
C LEU A 48 -0.05 9.85 -1.30
N ARG A 49 0.09 11.00 -1.97
CA ARG A 49 -1.01 11.96 -2.14
C ARG A 49 -2.15 11.37 -2.95
N ASP A 50 -1.87 10.60 -4.00
CA ASP A 50 -2.90 9.98 -4.83
C ASP A 50 -3.66 8.88 -4.05
N ILE A 51 -2.95 8.14 -3.19
CA ILE A 51 -3.58 7.21 -2.25
C ILE A 51 -4.49 7.96 -1.28
N TYR A 52 -4.02 9.06 -0.69
CA TYR A 52 -4.81 9.89 0.22
C TYR A 52 -6.06 10.45 -0.47
N LYS A 53 -5.94 11.00 -1.68
CA LYS A 53 -7.08 11.50 -2.46
C LYS A 53 -8.14 10.42 -2.67
N ALA A 54 -7.72 9.19 -2.95
CA ALA A 54 -8.66 8.08 -3.10
C ALA A 54 -9.48 7.76 -1.83
N THR A 55 -9.10 8.28 -0.67
CA THR A 55 -9.87 8.15 0.58
C THR A 55 -10.98 9.20 0.72
N LEU A 56 -10.91 10.29 -0.05
CA LEU A 56 -11.79 11.45 0.07
C LEU A 56 -13.18 11.20 -0.55
N GLU A 57 -14.18 11.93 -0.04
CA GLU A 57 -15.54 11.87 -0.55
C GLU A 57 -15.65 12.48 -1.95
N GLU A 58 -14.90 13.55 -2.21
CA GLU A 58 -14.89 14.28 -3.48
C GLU A 58 -14.42 13.41 -4.65
N GLU A 59 -13.60 12.39 -4.36
CA GLU A 59 -13.09 11.41 -5.33
C GLU A 59 -14.00 10.17 -5.43
N TRP A 60 -15.12 10.13 -4.68
CA TRP A 60 -16.07 9.03 -4.70
C TRP A 60 -16.98 9.09 -5.92
N VAL A 61 -16.56 8.39 -6.98
CA VAL A 61 -17.44 8.09 -8.10
C VAL A 61 -18.26 6.85 -7.77
N GLU A 62 -19.53 7.04 -7.40
CA GLU A 62 -20.46 5.92 -7.30
C GLU A 62 -20.55 5.29 -8.68
N THR A 63 -20.10 4.04 -8.79
CA THR A 63 -20.16 3.33 -10.06
C THR A 63 -21.61 2.92 -10.25
N GLN A 64 -22.40 3.81 -10.84
CA GLN A 64 -23.73 3.51 -11.30
C GLN A 64 -23.59 2.31 -12.23
N VAL A 65 -24.07 1.15 -11.78
CA VAL A 65 -24.16 -0.04 -12.62
C VAL A 65 -25.24 0.30 -13.64
N HIS A 66 -24.85 0.92 -14.76
CA HIS A 66 -25.71 1.03 -15.92
C HIS A 66 -26.22 -0.38 -16.21
N GLY A 67 -27.53 -0.56 -16.12
CA GLY A 67 -28.23 -1.82 -16.28
C GLY A 67 -27.96 -2.42 -17.64
N GLY A 68 -26.86 -3.16 -17.76
CA GLY A 68 -26.52 -3.97 -18.92
C GLY A 68 -26.68 -5.43 -18.53
N ARG A 69 -27.77 -6.05 -19.00
CA ARG A 69 -27.99 -7.50 -18.96
C ARG A 69 -26.68 -8.22 -19.31
N ARG A 70 -26.06 -8.94 -18.37
CA ARG A 70 -25.11 -10.00 -18.69
C ARG A 70 -25.61 -11.32 -18.09
N PRO A 71 -25.84 -12.35 -18.93
CA PRO A 71 -26.32 -13.64 -18.49
C PRO A 71 -25.18 -14.45 -17.85
N PHE A 72 -25.50 -15.13 -16.76
CA PHE A 72 -24.92 -16.38 -16.25
C PHE A 72 -23.39 -16.56 -16.31
N GLY A 73 -22.75 -16.44 -15.15
CA GLY A 73 -21.42 -17.00 -14.89
C GLY A 73 -21.15 -17.02 -13.39
N ARG A 74 -21.02 -18.22 -12.81
CA ARG A 74 -20.73 -18.47 -11.39
C ARG A 74 -19.49 -17.71 -10.94
N GLY A 75 -19.71 -16.64 -10.21
CA GLY A 75 -18.69 -15.93 -9.48
C GLY A 75 -19.41 -14.97 -8.55
N LYS A 76 -19.47 -15.30 -7.27
CA LYS A 76 -20.01 -14.45 -6.22
C LYS A 76 -19.02 -13.27 -6.09
N GLY A 77 -19.09 -12.34 -7.04
CA GLY A 77 -18.30 -11.11 -7.00
C GLY A 77 -18.63 -10.41 -5.69
N ALA A 78 -17.59 -10.08 -4.91
CA ALA A 78 -17.74 -9.38 -3.65
C ALA A 78 -18.72 -8.20 -3.83
N PRO A 79 -19.57 -7.91 -2.83
CA PRO A 79 -20.49 -6.78 -2.92
C PRO A 79 -19.70 -5.55 -3.34
N ARG A 80 -19.92 -5.07 -4.57
CA ARG A 80 -19.34 -3.81 -5.01
C ARG A 80 -19.86 -2.76 -4.02
N SER A 81 -18.98 -1.89 -3.52
CA SER A 81 -19.37 -0.80 -2.63
C SER A 81 -20.41 0.08 -3.32
N ARG A 82 -21.69 -0.21 -3.07
CA ARG A 82 -22.84 0.56 -3.54
C ARG A 82 -23.23 1.58 -2.48
N GLY A 83 -23.86 2.67 -2.90
CA GLY A 83 -24.34 3.71 -2.02
C GLY A 83 -23.30 4.81 -1.74
N PRO A 84 -23.72 5.85 -0.99
CA PRO A 84 -22.94 7.05 -0.74
C PRO A 84 -21.62 6.73 -0.07
N TRP A 85 -20.67 7.66 -0.20
CA TRP A 85 -19.39 7.57 0.48
C TRP A 85 -19.59 7.47 1.99
N THR A 86 -18.70 6.73 2.64
CA THR A 86 -18.56 6.72 4.10
C THR A 86 -17.09 6.75 4.44
N ARG A 87 -16.73 7.21 5.64
CA ARG A 87 -15.34 7.18 6.12
C ARG A 87 -14.72 5.78 6.00
N GLU A 88 -15.47 4.75 6.36
CA GLU A 88 -15.02 3.36 6.26
C GLU A 88 -14.75 2.94 4.79
N LYS A 89 -15.61 3.36 3.85
CA LYS A 89 -15.38 3.10 2.42
C LYS A 89 -14.15 3.82 1.89
N GLY A 90 -13.95 5.09 2.28
CA GLY A 90 -12.75 5.86 1.96
C GLY A 90 -11.49 5.18 2.47
N PHE A 91 -11.49 4.77 3.74
CA PHE A 91 -10.39 4.03 4.35
C PHE A 91 -10.09 2.71 3.61
N ASN A 92 -11.11 1.88 3.36
CA ASN A 92 -10.95 0.62 2.65
C ASN A 92 -10.44 0.80 1.21
N ARG A 93 -10.84 1.90 0.55
CA ARG A 93 -10.35 2.25 -0.79
C ARG A 93 -8.87 2.65 -0.78
N GLY A 94 -8.46 3.47 0.18
CA GLY A 94 -7.04 3.79 0.42
C GLY A 94 -6.23 2.53 0.73
N LEU A 95 -6.72 1.68 1.63
CA LEU A 95 -6.08 0.41 1.99
C LEU A 95 -5.91 -0.51 0.77
N GLY A 96 -6.93 -0.60 -0.10
CA GLY A 96 -6.85 -1.35 -1.34
C GLY A 96 -5.77 -0.82 -2.30
N LYS A 97 -5.58 0.50 -2.38
CA LYS A 97 -4.51 1.13 -3.17
C LYS A 97 -3.13 0.83 -2.60
N VAL A 98 -2.96 0.91 -1.27
CA VAL A 98 -1.71 0.56 -0.58
C VAL A 98 -1.35 -0.90 -0.83
N ARG A 99 -2.30 -1.83 -0.65
CA ARG A 99 -2.08 -3.27 -0.90
C ARG A 99 -1.66 -3.53 -2.33
N LYS A 100 -2.39 -2.97 -3.31
CA LYS A 100 -2.05 -3.12 -4.72
C LYS A 100 -0.66 -2.57 -5.04
N LEU A 101 -0.28 -1.41 -4.50
CA LEU A 101 1.05 -0.84 -4.75
C LEU A 101 2.17 -1.74 -4.20
N ARG A 102 1.98 -2.27 -2.99
CA ARG A 102 2.88 -3.26 -2.40
C ARG A 102 3.01 -4.51 -3.28
N GLU A 103 1.89 -5.11 -3.67
CA GLU A 103 1.85 -6.28 -4.55
C GLU A 103 2.63 -6.02 -5.84
N MET A 104 2.41 -4.87 -6.51
CA MET A 104 3.13 -4.52 -7.74
C MET A 104 4.64 -4.37 -7.51
N CYS A 105 5.09 -3.87 -6.36
CA CYS A 105 6.51 -3.76 -6.02
C CYS A 105 7.12 -5.14 -5.75
N GLU A 106 6.41 -6.01 -5.03
CA GLU A 106 6.87 -7.36 -4.68
C GLU A 106 6.91 -8.30 -5.89
N GLU A 107 5.94 -8.16 -6.81
CA GLU A 107 5.88 -8.91 -8.07
C GLU A 107 6.84 -8.36 -9.14
N GLY A 108 7.48 -7.21 -8.90
CA GLY A 108 8.38 -6.56 -9.86
C GLY A 108 7.66 -5.95 -11.07
N SER A 109 6.36 -5.70 -10.98
CA SER A 109 5.59 -4.96 -12.00
C SER A 109 5.78 -3.44 -11.86
N GLU A 110 5.96 -2.95 -10.63
CA GLU A 110 6.49 -1.62 -10.34
C GLU A 110 8.00 -1.75 -10.10
N VAL A 111 8.82 -1.03 -10.86
CA VAL A 111 10.29 -1.13 -10.80
C VAL A 111 10.96 0.24 -10.69
N GLY A 112 12.23 0.22 -10.30
CA GLY A 112 13.07 1.41 -10.22
C GLY A 112 12.79 2.25 -8.97
N LYS A 113 13.06 3.55 -9.07
CA LYS A 113 13.05 4.48 -7.92
C LYS A 113 11.70 4.59 -7.22
N ASN A 114 10.59 4.36 -7.93
CA ASN A 114 9.25 4.42 -7.36
C ASN A 114 9.00 3.27 -6.37
N ALA A 115 9.24 2.03 -6.83
CA ALA A 115 9.11 0.85 -5.98
C ALA A 115 10.08 0.91 -4.78
N GLU A 116 11.32 1.34 -5.02
CA GLU A 116 12.32 1.48 -3.96
C GLU A 116 11.90 2.51 -2.91
N GLY A 117 11.47 3.70 -3.34
CA GLY A 117 11.00 4.75 -2.43
C GLY A 117 9.82 4.28 -1.58
N TYR A 118 8.86 3.57 -2.19
CA TYR A 118 7.71 3.02 -1.49
C TYR A 118 8.10 1.94 -0.46
N MET A 119 8.98 1.00 -0.81
CA MET A 119 9.41 -0.05 0.13
C MET A 119 10.24 0.52 1.29
N ARG A 120 11.06 1.54 1.04
CA ARG A 120 11.79 2.27 2.09
C ARG A 120 10.83 3.04 3.00
N PHE A 121 9.77 3.63 2.46
CA PHE A 121 8.72 4.28 3.26
C PHE A 121 8.00 3.29 4.16
N VAL A 122 7.59 2.14 3.62
CA VAL A 122 6.96 1.07 4.41
C VAL A 122 7.84 0.65 5.57
N ALA A 123 9.12 0.39 5.32
CA ALA A 123 10.04 0.00 6.36
C ALA A 123 10.20 1.09 7.43
N LEU A 124 10.29 2.36 7.02
CA LEU A 124 10.34 3.49 7.94
C LEU A 124 9.11 3.54 8.85
N VAL A 125 7.91 3.35 8.29
CA VAL A 125 6.64 3.32 9.04
C VAL A 125 6.55 2.13 9.99
N ASN A 126 7.16 1.00 9.62
CA ASN A 126 7.17 -0.21 10.45
C ASN A 126 8.31 -0.22 11.48
N GLY A 127 9.15 0.82 11.54
CA GLY A 127 10.37 0.82 12.35
C GLY A 127 11.42 -0.19 11.88
N GLU A 128 11.27 -0.75 10.68
CA GLU A 128 12.21 -1.69 10.08
C GLU A 128 13.43 -0.95 9.53
N ARG A 129 14.63 -1.48 9.82
CA ARG A 129 15.86 -0.93 9.28
C ARG A 129 16.09 -1.49 7.89
N PHE A 130 15.90 -0.68 6.85
CA PHE A 130 16.30 -1.08 5.50
C PHE A 130 17.82 -1.30 5.45
N PRO A 131 18.33 -2.35 4.80
CA PRO A 131 19.75 -2.48 4.55
C PRO A 131 20.25 -1.22 3.86
N GLN A 132 21.20 -0.54 4.50
CA GLN A 132 21.93 0.55 3.87
C GLN A 132 22.64 -0.05 2.66
N GLU A 133 22.51 0.56 1.49
CA GLU A 133 23.36 0.20 0.36
C GLU A 133 24.79 0.47 0.79
N SER A 134 25.55 -0.61 1.03
CA SER A 134 26.99 -0.53 1.20
C SER A 134 27.56 0.00 -0.10
N THR A 135 27.91 1.28 -0.10
CA THR A 135 28.77 1.89 -1.12
C THR A 135 30.21 1.43 -0.87
#